data_AF-A0A4Q6AGQ2-F1
#
_entry.id   AF-A0A4Q6AGQ2-F1
#
_cell.length_a   1.000
_cell.length_b   1.000
_cell.length_c   1.000
_cell.angle_alpha   90.00
_cell.angle_beta   90.00
_cell.angle_gamma   90.00
#
_symmetry.space_group_name_H-M   'P 1'
#
loop_
_entity.id
_entity.type
_entity.pdbx_description
1 polymer ?
#
loop_
_entity_poly.entity_id
_entity_poly.type
_entity_poly.pdbx_seq_one_letter_code
_entity_poly.pdbx_strand_id
1 'polypeptide(L)'
;IILFILGGAQGLIGWIMVDSGLNDTTLYVNHIKLSVHFISALVLLCYTLWFALKLLVPAKDVVADKSLHRFLIVSIALLTVQLVYGAFMAGLKAAMVAATWPTINGDWIPAGMGAHSWVNHPINVHFVHRGMAYILLIVVIVCFVRLRKLSREHVSASLRKSLKYPLILVCLQVLLGIFTVISAPKIVPGHFGLFEMLAESHQLVAMFLLMALTVQLYLVRAQKAGS
;
A
#
# COMPACT_ATOMS: atom_id res chain seq x y z
N ILE A 1 21.88 2.57 15.48
CA ILE A 1 22.43 3.59 14.55
C ILE A 1 21.56 3.74 13.30
N ILE A 2 21.40 2.72 12.44
CA ILE A 2 20.62 2.87 11.18
C ILE A 2 19.15 3.30 11.43
N LEU A 3 18.43 2.66 12.35
CA LEU A 3 17.04 3.04 12.68
C LEU A 3 16.93 4.49 13.19
N PHE A 4 17.92 4.94 13.95
CA PHE A 4 17.98 6.31 14.46
C PHE A 4 18.16 7.32 13.33
N ILE A 5 19.06 7.03 12.38
CA ILE A 5 19.27 7.87 11.18
C ILE A 5 18.00 7.93 10.33
N LEU A 6 17.36 6.77 10.07
CA LEU A 6 16.13 6.73 9.28
C LEU A 6 14.96 7.45 9.98
N GLY A 7 14.86 7.34 11.31
CA GLY A 7 13.90 8.09 12.11
C GLY A 7 14.13 9.60 12.05
N GLY A 8 15.38 10.05 12.17
CA GLY A 8 15.75 11.45 11.99
C GLY A 8 15.45 11.96 10.58
N ALA A 9 15.76 11.16 9.55
CA ALA A 9 15.42 11.48 8.17
C ALA A 9 13.90 11.58 7.95
N GLN A 10 13.09 10.74 8.59
CA GLN A 10 11.63 10.87 8.56
C GLN A 10 11.14 12.20 9.14
N GLY A 11 11.69 12.61 10.29
CA GLY A 11 11.40 13.92 10.88
C GLY A 11 11.74 15.07 9.92
N LEU A 12 12.91 15.01 9.28
CA LEU A 12 13.34 16.01 8.30
C LEU A 12 12.43 16.06 7.07
N ILE A 13 12.09 14.91 6.47
CA ILE A 13 11.20 14.83 5.31
C ILE A 13 9.81 15.38 5.66
N GLY A 14 9.29 15.05 6.86
CA GLY A 14 8.02 15.57 7.35
C GLY A 14 8.04 17.08 7.54
N TRP A 15 9.12 17.63 8.11
CA TRP A 15 9.28 19.08 8.25
C TRP A 15 9.31 19.79 6.90
N ILE A 16 10.12 19.32 5.94
CA ILE A 16 10.18 19.88 4.58
C ILE A 16 8.79 19.86 3.92
N MET A 17 8.03 18.78 4.10
CA MET A 17 6.69 18.64 3.54
C MET A 17 5.73 19.71 4.08
N VAL A 18 5.75 19.98 5.39
CA VAL A 18 4.87 20.96 6.05
C VAL A 18 5.30 22.39 5.70
N ASP A 19 6.59 22.70 5.87
CA ASP A 19 7.15 24.03 5.62
C ASP A 19 6.89 24.48 4.17
N SER A 20 7.15 23.60 3.21
CA SER A 20 6.99 23.92 1.80
C SER A 20 5.54 23.89 1.27
N GLY A 21 4.57 23.59 2.13
CA GLY A 21 3.14 23.67 1.86
C GLY A 21 2.43 24.85 2.53
N LEU A 22 3.16 25.65 3.33
CA LEU A 22 2.69 26.87 3.97
C LEU A 22 3.32 28.08 3.28
N ASN A 23 2.72 28.53 2.18
CA ASN A 23 3.12 29.72 1.45
C ASN A 23 1.88 30.56 1.13
N ASP A 24 2.07 31.88 0.99
CA ASP A 24 1.00 32.90 0.98
C ASP A 24 -0.13 32.68 -0.04
N THR A 25 0.07 31.78 -1.02
CA THR A 25 -0.88 31.47 -2.10
C THR A 25 -1.43 30.04 -2.09
N THR A 26 -0.91 29.13 -1.26
CA THR A 26 -1.33 27.71 -1.23
C THR A 26 -1.33 27.13 0.19
N LEU A 27 -2.49 26.62 0.63
CA LEU A 27 -2.69 25.96 1.93
C LEU A 27 -2.54 24.41 1.88
N TYR A 28 -2.11 23.86 0.74
CA TYR A 28 -2.09 22.40 0.51
C TYR A 28 -0.71 21.91 0.09
N VAL A 29 -0.28 20.81 0.71
CA VAL A 29 0.95 20.11 0.37
C VAL A 29 0.80 19.45 -1.00
N ASN A 30 1.79 19.64 -1.88
CA ASN A 30 1.87 18.97 -3.17
C ASN A 30 1.77 17.44 -3.00
N HIS A 31 0.87 16.79 -3.74
CA HIS A 31 0.62 15.34 -3.68
C HIS A 31 1.88 14.47 -3.91
N ILE A 32 2.86 14.95 -4.68
CA ILE A 32 4.16 14.30 -4.83
C ILE A 32 4.93 14.32 -3.52
N LYS A 33 5.03 15.46 -2.83
CA LYS A 33 5.73 15.56 -1.54
C LYS A 33 5.05 14.70 -0.47
N LEU A 34 3.71 14.73 -0.43
CA LEU A 34 2.90 13.87 0.43
C LEU A 34 3.22 12.39 0.17
N SER A 35 3.26 11.98 -1.10
CA SER A 35 3.58 10.60 -1.47
C SER A 35 5.01 10.21 -1.06
N VAL A 36 6.00 11.10 -1.23
CA VAL A 36 7.39 10.85 -0.84
C VAL A 36 7.50 10.65 0.67
N HIS A 37 6.88 11.54 1.46
CA HIS A 37 6.86 11.41 2.91
C HIS A 37 6.20 10.08 3.31
N PHE A 38 5.02 9.79 2.80
CA PHE A 38 4.28 8.56 3.09
C PHE A 38 5.09 7.31 2.75
N ILE A 39 5.61 7.18 1.53
CA ILE A 39 6.40 6.01 1.12
C ILE A 39 7.68 5.89 1.95
N SER A 40 8.36 7.00 2.26
CA SER A 40 9.55 6.96 3.09
C SER A 40 9.26 6.46 4.52
N ALA A 41 8.11 6.83 5.10
CA ALA A 41 7.64 6.30 6.38
C ALA A 41 7.36 4.79 6.29
N LEU A 42 6.77 4.32 5.19
CA LEU A 42 6.53 2.88 4.98
C LEU A 42 7.82 2.07 4.81
N VAL A 43 8.85 2.64 4.19
CA VAL A 43 10.18 2.02 4.12
C VAL A 43 10.76 1.86 5.52
N LEU A 44 10.69 2.90 6.35
CA LEU A 44 11.11 2.81 7.76
C LEU A 44 10.30 1.76 8.53
N LEU A 45 8.98 1.73 8.34
CA LEU A 45 8.11 0.72 8.96
C LEU A 45 8.51 -0.69 8.57
N CYS A 46 8.71 -0.96 7.28
CA CYS A 46 9.13 -2.28 6.79
C CYS A 46 10.52 -2.65 7.29
N TYR A 47 11.46 -1.71 7.35
CA TYR A 47 12.81 -1.94 7.87
C TYR A 47 12.78 -2.26 9.37
N THR A 48 11.98 -1.53 10.14
CA THR A 48 11.79 -1.78 11.58
C THR A 48 11.16 -3.15 11.82
N LEU A 49 10.10 -3.48 11.06
CA LEU A 49 9.48 -4.79 11.09
C LEU A 49 10.47 -5.90 10.73
N TRP A 50 11.25 -5.72 9.67
CA TRP A 50 12.26 -6.69 9.25
C TRP A 50 13.32 -6.92 10.33
N PHE A 51 13.75 -5.86 11.01
CA PHE A 51 14.66 -5.94 12.14
C PHE A 51 14.03 -6.73 13.30
N ALA A 52 12.77 -6.47 13.64
CA ALA A 52 12.05 -7.23 14.66
C ALA A 52 11.92 -8.72 14.28
N LEU A 53 11.62 -9.04 13.01
CA LEU A 53 11.53 -10.42 12.53
C LEU A 53 12.88 -11.16 12.61
N LYS A 54 14.01 -10.47 12.41
CA LYS A 54 15.35 -11.05 12.63
C LYS A 54 15.57 -11.52 14.07
N LEU A 55 14.97 -10.84 15.04
CA LEU A 55 15.12 -11.17 16.46
C LEU A 55 14.08 -12.20 16.93
N LEU A 56 12.87 -12.15 16.37
CA LEU A 56 11.72 -12.89 16.88
C LEU A 56 11.42 -14.19 16.12
N VAL A 57 11.84 -14.31 14.86
CA VAL A 57 11.52 -15.49 14.02
C VAL A 57 12.68 -16.49 14.07
N PRO A 58 12.44 -17.73 14.56
CA PRO A 58 13.44 -18.78 14.54
C PRO A 58 13.87 -19.15 13.11
N ALA A 59 15.15 -19.47 12.91
CA ALA A 59 15.69 -19.84 11.59
C ALA A 59 14.95 -21.04 10.96
N LYS A 60 14.45 -21.98 11.78
CA LYS A 60 13.67 -23.16 11.33
C LYS A 60 12.34 -22.81 10.66
N ASP A 61 11.80 -21.62 10.92
CA ASP A 61 10.54 -21.17 10.33
C ASP A 61 10.73 -20.50 8.96
N VAL A 62 11.97 -20.22 8.58
CA VAL A 62 12.32 -19.64 7.28
C VAL A 62 12.47 -20.75 6.24
N VAL A 63 11.73 -20.63 5.15
CA VAL A 63 11.68 -21.58 4.04
C VAL A 63 12.42 -21.01 2.84
N ALA A 64 13.12 -21.85 2.08
CA ALA A 64 13.79 -21.43 0.86
C ALA A 64 12.94 -21.75 -0.39
N ASP A 65 12.56 -20.72 -1.14
CA ASP A 65 11.96 -20.82 -2.46
C ASP A 65 12.30 -19.55 -3.27
N LYS A 66 13.25 -19.66 -4.19
CA LYS A 66 13.74 -18.53 -5.01
C LYS A 66 12.66 -17.94 -5.91
N SER A 67 11.78 -18.78 -6.47
CA SER A 67 10.74 -18.35 -7.40
C SER A 67 9.67 -17.55 -6.65
N LEU A 68 9.22 -18.06 -5.51
CA LEU A 68 8.21 -17.41 -4.67
C LEU A 68 8.76 -16.17 -3.97
N HIS A 69 10.02 -16.18 -3.51
CA HIS A 69 10.67 -15.00 -2.97
C HIS A 69 10.72 -13.86 -4.01
N ARG A 70 11.13 -14.16 -5.25
CA ARG A 70 11.10 -13.17 -6.34
C ARG A 70 9.68 -12.66 -6.61
N PHE A 71 8.70 -13.57 -6.62
CA PHE A 71 7.30 -13.20 -6.80
C PHE A 71 6.81 -12.25 -5.70
N LEU A 72 7.13 -12.52 -4.43
CA LEU A 72 6.80 -11.66 -3.30
C LEU A 72 7.45 -10.27 -3.41
N ILE A 73 8.69 -10.17 -3.88
CA ILE A 73 9.35 -8.88 -4.16
C ILE A 73 8.55 -8.09 -5.21
N VAL A 74 8.18 -8.74 -6.32
CA VAL A 74 7.39 -8.10 -7.38
C VAL A 74 6.01 -7.67 -6.87
N SER A 75 5.35 -8.52 -6.06
CA SER A 75 4.06 -8.19 -5.44
C SER A 75 4.15 -6.98 -4.50
N ILE A 76 5.22 -6.89 -3.69
CA ILE A 76 5.47 -5.73 -2.83
C ILE A 76 5.77 -4.49 -3.66
N ALA A 77 6.58 -4.59 -4.71
CA ALA A 77 6.86 -3.46 -5.60
C ALA A 77 5.58 -2.94 -6.27
N LEU A 78 4.71 -3.83 -6.75
CA LEU A 78 3.41 -3.46 -7.30
C LEU A 78 2.52 -2.78 -6.25
N LEU A 79 2.48 -3.31 -5.02
CA LEU A 79 1.77 -2.68 -3.91
C LEU A 79 2.35 -1.30 -3.56
N THR A 80 3.66 -1.11 -3.63
CA THR A 80 4.29 0.21 -3.45
C THR A 80 3.80 1.21 -4.49
N VAL A 81 3.69 0.81 -5.76
CA VAL A 81 3.11 1.68 -6.80
C VAL A 81 1.65 2.01 -6.49
N GLN A 82 0.86 1.04 -6.02
CA GLN A 82 -0.52 1.28 -5.56
C GLN A 82 -0.60 2.28 -4.40
N LEU A 83 0.31 2.20 -3.44
CA LEU A 83 0.38 3.11 -2.30
C LEU A 83 0.78 4.53 -2.73
N VAL A 84 1.66 4.67 -3.72
CA VAL A 84 1.96 5.97 -4.36
C VAL A 84 0.71 6.56 -5.00
N TYR A 85 -0.01 5.78 -5.82
CA TYR A 85 -1.26 6.24 -6.42
C TYR A 85 -2.35 6.52 -5.38
N GLY A 86 -2.37 5.80 -4.25
CA GLY A 86 -3.25 6.10 -3.11
C GLY A 86 -2.93 7.45 -2.47
N ALA A 87 -1.64 7.76 -2.29
CA ALA A 87 -1.22 9.08 -1.82
C ALA A 87 -1.56 10.19 -2.84
N PHE A 88 -1.48 9.91 -4.14
CA PHE A 88 -1.95 10.85 -5.17
C PHE A 88 -3.46 11.07 -5.10
N MET A 89 -4.26 10.01 -4.90
CA MET A 89 -5.71 10.14 -4.69
C MET A 89 -6.04 11.07 -3.53
N ALA A 90 -5.34 10.94 -2.40
CA ALA A 90 -5.52 11.80 -1.24
C ALA A 90 -5.07 13.24 -1.52
N GLY A 91 -3.85 13.43 -2.04
CA GLY A 91 -3.28 14.76 -2.28
C GLY A 91 -3.99 15.57 -3.37
N LEU A 92 -4.55 14.91 -4.39
CA LEU A 92 -5.35 15.56 -5.44
C LEU A 92 -6.83 15.72 -5.04
N LYS A 93 -7.24 15.24 -3.86
CA LYS A 93 -8.66 15.13 -3.45
C LYS A 93 -9.50 14.42 -4.52
N ALA A 94 -8.90 13.43 -5.17
CA ALA A 94 -9.42 12.84 -6.38
C ALA A 94 -10.79 12.15 -6.15
N ALA A 95 -11.01 11.60 -4.95
CA ALA A 95 -12.24 10.87 -4.62
C ALA A 95 -13.56 11.61 -4.97
N MET A 96 -13.57 12.94 -4.89
CA MET A 96 -14.72 13.78 -5.27
C MET A 96 -14.93 13.92 -6.77
N VAL A 97 -13.88 13.75 -7.58
CA VAL A 97 -13.90 13.91 -9.03
C VAL A 97 -14.64 12.75 -9.70
N ALA A 98 -14.52 11.53 -9.16
CA ALA A 98 -15.23 10.37 -9.64
C ALA A 98 -15.73 9.47 -8.50
N ALA A 99 -16.85 9.86 -7.89
CA ALA A 99 -17.44 9.19 -6.74
C ALA A 99 -18.29 7.95 -7.08
N THR A 100 -18.34 7.53 -8.35
CA THR A 100 -19.05 6.32 -8.76
C THR A 100 -18.17 5.07 -8.66
N TRP A 101 -18.82 3.92 -8.54
CA TRP A 101 -18.21 2.59 -8.66
C TRP A 101 -19.27 1.64 -9.26
N PRO A 102 -18.91 0.66 -10.13
CA PRO A 102 -17.56 0.28 -10.55
C PRO A 102 -16.94 1.18 -11.61
N THR A 103 -17.75 1.90 -12.39
CA THR A 103 -17.28 2.82 -13.42
C THR A 103 -16.75 4.13 -12.84
N ILE A 104 -15.99 4.86 -13.65
CA ILE A 104 -15.49 6.21 -13.35
C ILE A 104 -16.40 7.19 -14.10
N ASN A 105 -17.39 7.74 -13.40
CA ASN A 105 -18.43 8.63 -13.93
C ASN A 105 -19.22 8.05 -15.12
N GLY A 106 -19.50 6.74 -15.09
CA GLY A 106 -20.22 6.05 -16.16
C GLY A 106 -19.31 5.30 -17.13
N ASP A 107 -18.03 5.65 -17.21
CA ASP A 107 -17.09 5.03 -18.15
C ASP A 107 -16.20 3.96 -17.48
N TRP A 108 -15.99 2.85 -18.17
CA TRP A 108 -14.97 1.85 -17.78
C TRP A 108 -13.55 2.32 -18.12
N ILE A 109 -13.42 3.03 -19.24
CA ILE A 109 -12.19 3.65 -19.74
C ILE A 109 -12.56 5.10 -20.08
N PRO A 110 -12.24 6.08 -19.22
CA PRO A 110 -12.56 7.48 -19.47
C PRO A 110 -11.95 7.97 -20.79
N ALA A 111 -12.68 8.85 -21.50
CA ALA A 111 -12.19 9.46 -22.73
C ALA A 111 -11.00 10.41 -22.47
N GLY A 112 -10.15 10.61 -23.49
CA GLY A 112 -9.09 11.62 -23.46
C GLY A 112 -7.90 11.33 -22.55
N MET A 113 -7.83 10.16 -21.88
CA MET A 113 -6.75 9.85 -20.92
C MET A 113 -5.33 10.06 -21.48
N GLY A 114 -5.10 9.75 -22.75
CA GLY A 114 -3.78 9.90 -23.40
C GLY A 114 -3.30 11.35 -23.53
N ALA A 115 -4.21 12.33 -23.47
CA ALA A 115 -3.90 13.76 -23.52
C ALA A 115 -3.62 14.36 -22.13
N HIS A 116 -3.86 13.59 -21.06
CA HIS A 116 -3.75 14.06 -19.68
C HIS A 116 -2.61 13.38 -18.91
N SER A 117 -2.12 14.06 -17.87
CA SER A 117 -1.05 13.54 -17.03
C SER A 117 -1.50 12.32 -16.23
N TRP A 118 -0.74 11.22 -16.30
CA TRP A 118 -0.99 10.01 -15.51
C TRP A 118 -0.76 10.18 -14.00
N VAL A 119 -0.07 11.25 -13.59
CA VAL A 119 0.29 11.50 -12.18
C VAL A 119 -0.44 12.69 -11.57
N ASN A 120 -0.84 13.68 -12.38
CA ASN A 120 -1.45 14.92 -11.89
C ASN A 120 -2.95 15.02 -12.26
N HIS A 121 -3.42 14.24 -13.24
CA HIS A 121 -4.83 14.31 -13.65
C HIS A 121 -5.68 13.36 -12.80
N PRO A 122 -6.68 13.85 -12.02
CA PRO A 122 -7.41 13.02 -11.07
C PRO A 122 -8.10 11.81 -11.70
N ILE A 123 -8.67 11.93 -12.91
CA ILE A 123 -9.33 10.82 -13.59
C ILE A 123 -8.33 9.73 -14.00
N ASN A 124 -7.14 10.10 -14.47
CA ASN A 124 -6.10 9.11 -14.82
C ASN A 124 -5.58 8.41 -13.56
N VAL A 125 -5.39 9.17 -12.46
CA VAL A 125 -5.01 8.61 -11.16
C VAL A 125 -6.08 7.64 -10.65
N HIS A 126 -7.36 7.98 -10.77
CA HIS A 126 -8.48 7.07 -10.47
C HIS A 126 -8.40 5.78 -11.28
N PHE A 127 -8.21 5.89 -12.58
CA PHE A 127 -8.14 4.74 -13.49
C PHE A 127 -7.00 3.79 -13.10
N VAL A 128 -5.80 4.33 -12.92
CA VAL A 128 -4.63 3.53 -12.53
C VAL A 128 -4.80 2.92 -11.14
N HIS A 129 -5.22 3.71 -10.14
CA HIS A 129 -5.38 3.25 -8.76
C HIS A 129 -6.42 2.12 -8.65
N ARG A 130 -7.57 2.25 -9.33
CA ARG A 130 -8.62 1.22 -9.31
C ARG A 130 -8.22 -0.01 -10.11
N GLY A 131 -7.70 0.16 -11.33
CA GLY A 131 -7.27 -0.95 -12.17
C GLY A 131 -6.19 -1.80 -11.49
N MET A 132 -5.18 -1.14 -10.92
CA MET A 132 -4.10 -1.81 -10.21
C MET A 132 -4.57 -2.48 -8.90
N ALA A 133 -5.59 -1.95 -8.22
CA ALA A 133 -6.19 -2.62 -7.05
C ALA A 133 -6.77 -4.00 -7.41
N TYR A 134 -7.44 -4.13 -8.57
CA TYR A 134 -7.95 -5.43 -9.04
C TYR A 134 -6.83 -6.39 -9.44
N ILE A 135 -5.78 -5.88 -10.09
CA ILE A 135 -4.59 -6.69 -10.40
C ILE A 135 -3.95 -7.19 -9.10
N LEU A 136 -3.80 -6.33 -8.08
CA LEU A 136 -3.25 -6.70 -6.79
C LEU A 136 -4.09 -7.74 -6.05
N LEU A 137 -5.42 -7.67 -6.14
CA LEU A 137 -6.29 -8.71 -5.59
C LEU A 137 -5.95 -10.09 -6.18
N ILE A 138 -5.81 -10.17 -7.50
CA ILE A 138 -5.41 -11.40 -8.19
C ILE A 138 -4.01 -11.85 -7.75
N VAL A 139 -3.04 -10.92 -7.72
CA VAL A 139 -1.67 -11.22 -7.29
C VAL A 139 -1.64 -11.78 -5.86
N VAL A 140 -2.40 -11.22 -4.93
CA VAL A 140 -2.46 -11.70 -3.54
C VAL A 140 -3.13 -13.08 -3.45
N ILE A 141 -4.16 -13.36 -4.26
CA ILE A 141 -4.76 -14.70 -4.36
C ILE A 141 -3.72 -15.72 -4.86
N VAL A 142 -2.95 -15.37 -5.89
CA VAL A 142 -1.86 -16.21 -6.41
C VAL A 142 -0.78 -16.42 -5.35
N CYS A 143 -0.37 -15.37 -4.62
CA CYS A 143 0.54 -15.48 -3.47
C CYS A 143 0.00 -16.50 -2.45
N PHE A 144 -1.27 -16.38 -2.07
CA PHE A 144 -1.90 -17.27 -1.10
C PHE A 144 -1.85 -18.74 -1.56
N VAL A 145 -2.22 -19.02 -2.82
CA VAL A 145 -2.20 -20.40 -3.36
C VAL A 145 -0.79 -20.98 -3.35
N ARG A 146 0.20 -20.21 -3.82
CA ARG A 146 1.61 -20.65 -3.86
C ARG A 146 2.18 -20.89 -2.46
N LEU A 147 1.94 -19.96 -1.53
CA LEU A 147 2.39 -20.10 -0.14
C LEU A 147 1.68 -21.25 0.58
N ARG A 148 0.38 -21.48 0.32
CA ARG A 148 -0.36 -22.60 0.89
C ARG A 148 0.24 -23.93 0.44
N LYS A 149 0.61 -24.07 -0.83
CA LYS A 149 1.32 -25.26 -1.34
C LYS A 149 2.65 -25.45 -0.60
N LEU A 150 3.50 -24.42 -0.55
CA LEU A 150 4.79 -24.47 0.14
C LEU A 150 4.66 -24.82 1.62
N SER A 151 3.63 -24.30 2.30
CA SER A 151 3.37 -24.55 3.73
C SER A 151 2.93 -25.98 4.07
N ARG A 152 2.49 -26.75 3.08
CA ARG A 152 2.18 -28.19 3.22
C ARG A 152 3.44 -29.03 3.12
N GLU A 153 4.39 -28.61 2.29
CA GLU A 153 5.68 -29.27 2.08
C GLU A 153 6.64 -29.02 3.25
N HIS A 154 6.47 -27.91 3.98
CA HIS A 154 7.35 -27.50 5.08
C HIS A 154 6.62 -27.38 6.43
N VAL A 155 7.33 -27.68 7.52
CA VAL A 155 6.83 -27.55 8.89
C VAL A 155 7.23 -26.19 9.48
N SER A 156 6.78 -25.09 8.85
CA SER A 156 6.93 -23.73 9.40
C SER A 156 5.61 -23.25 10.01
N ALA A 157 5.57 -23.12 11.33
CA ALA A 157 4.37 -22.67 12.04
C ALA A 157 4.06 -21.19 11.73
N SER A 158 5.10 -20.36 11.70
CA SER A 158 4.99 -18.94 11.37
C SER A 158 4.45 -18.72 9.95
N LEU A 159 4.93 -19.50 8.96
CA LEU A 159 4.43 -19.42 7.59
C LEU A 159 2.94 -19.76 7.53
N ARG A 160 2.51 -20.88 8.13
CA ARG A 160 1.08 -21.29 8.13
C ARG A 160 0.18 -20.24 8.77
N LYS A 161 0.60 -19.67 9.90
CA LYS A 161 -0.16 -18.59 10.57
C LYS A 161 -0.27 -17.35 9.68
N SER A 162 0.80 -17.02 8.93
CA SER A 162 0.85 -15.82 8.09
C SER A 162 -0.06 -15.86 6.85
N LEU A 163 -0.45 -17.06 6.37
CA LEU A 163 -1.10 -17.25 5.07
C LEU A 163 -2.35 -16.39 4.85
N LYS A 164 -3.20 -16.32 5.88
CA LYS A 164 -4.53 -15.70 5.76
C LYS A 164 -4.50 -14.18 5.74
N TYR A 165 -3.47 -13.55 6.32
CA TYR A 165 -3.52 -12.11 6.58
C TYR A 165 -3.55 -11.27 5.29
N PRO A 166 -2.66 -11.45 4.29
CA PRO A 166 -2.77 -10.65 3.07
C PRO A 166 -4.08 -10.84 2.33
N LEU A 167 -4.64 -12.05 2.31
CA LEU A 167 -5.92 -12.32 1.65
C LEU A 167 -7.08 -11.60 2.34
N ILE A 168 -7.15 -11.65 3.66
CA ILE A 168 -8.18 -10.92 4.43
C ILE A 168 -8.01 -9.41 4.25
N LEU A 169 -6.77 -8.92 4.35
CA LEU A 169 -6.45 -7.50 4.28
C LEU A 169 -6.71 -6.93 2.88
N VAL A 170 -6.41 -7.65 1.79
CA VAL A 170 -6.69 -7.15 0.44
C VAL A 170 -8.19 -7.11 0.15
N CYS A 171 -8.97 -8.08 0.64
CA CYS A 171 -10.43 -8.04 0.53
C CYS A 171 -11.00 -6.84 1.29
N LEU A 172 -10.55 -6.63 2.54
CA LEU A 172 -10.93 -5.47 3.34
C LEU A 172 -10.50 -4.15 2.66
N GLN A 173 -9.30 -4.12 2.07
CA GLN A 173 -8.78 -2.97 1.33
C GLN A 173 -9.71 -2.57 0.19
N VAL A 174 -10.10 -3.53 -0.65
CA VAL A 174 -11.00 -3.29 -1.79
C VAL A 174 -12.35 -2.78 -1.30
N LEU A 175 -12.95 -3.41 -0.29
CA LEU A 175 -14.23 -2.97 0.27
C LEU A 175 -14.15 -1.55 0.82
N LEU A 176 -13.14 -1.26 1.64
CA LEU A 176 -12.92 0.09 2.19
C LEU A 176 -12.74 1.11 1.07
N GLY A 177 -11.96 0.81 0.02
CA GLY A 177 -11.74 1.73 -1.09
C GLY A 177 -13.01 2.06 -1.87
N ILE A 178 -13.87 1.05 -2.08
CA ILE A 178 -15.19 1.24 -2.70
C ILE A 178 -16.06 2.15 -1.84
N PHE A 179 -16.17 1.88 -0.54
CA PHE A 179 -16.98 2.70 0.36
C PHE A 179 -16.42 4.11 0.54
N THR A 180 -15.11 4.30 0.55
CA THR A 180 -14.48 5.63 0.57
C THR A 180 -14.90 6.46 -0.64
N VAL A 181 -14.83 5.89 -1.85
CA VAL A 181 -15.23 6.60 -3.08
C VAL A 181 -16.72 6.96 -3.06
N ILE A 182 -17.59 6.01 -2.72
CA ILE A 182 -19.05 6.23 -2.75
C ILE A 182 -19.50 7.21 -1.66
N SER A 183 -18.77 7.30 -0.55
CA SER A 183 -19.06 8.25 0.53
C SER A 183 -18.53 9.66 0.26
N ALA A 184 -17.63 9.85 -0.71
CA ALA A 184 -17.00 11.14 -1.00
C ALA A 184 -18.01 12.30 -1.17
N PRO A 185 -19.14 12.16 -1.90
CA PRO A 185 -20.09 13.27 -2.06
C PRO A 185 -20.71 13.79 -0.76
N LYS A 186 -20.55 13.07 0.35
CA LYS A 186 -21.05 13.42 1.68
C LYS A 186 -20.01 14.14 2.55
N ILE A 187 -18.86 14.52 2.01
CA ILE A 187 -17.82 15.27 2.73
C ILE A 187 -18.40 16.62 3.20
N VAL A 188 -18.18 16.93 4.48
CA VAL A 188 -18.54 18.22 5.08
C VAL A 188 -17.23 18.92 5.48
N PRO A 189 -16.91 20.08 4.87
CA PRO A 189 -15.67 20.80 5.18
C PRO A 189 -15.53 21.09 6.68
N GLY A 190 -14.36 20.76 7.25
CA GLY A 190 -14.05 21.01 8.65
C GLY A 190 -14.67 20.01 9.63
N HIS A 191 -15.34 18.95 9.17
CA HIS A 191 -15.94 17.93 10.02
C HIS A 191 -15.40 16.54 9.70
N PHE A 192 -14.97 15.81 10.73
CA PHE A 192 -14.55 14.41 10.58
C PHE A 192 -15.78 13.50 10.49
N GLY A 193 -16.07 12.97 9.30
CA GLY A 193 -17.25 12.16 9.03
C GLY A 193 -16.91 10.72 8.60
N LEU A 194 -17.91 10.10 7.97
CA LEU A 194 -17.80 8.73 7.46
C LEU A 194 -16.72 8.59 6.39
N PHE A 195 -16.61 9.58 5.50
CA PHE A 195 -15.60 9.56 4.44
C PHE A 195 -14.19 9.52 5.01
N GLU A 196 -13.87 10.42 5.95
CA GLU A 196 -12.56 10.52 6.60
C GLU A 196 -12.25 9.23 7.35
N MET A 197 -13.20 8.69 8.11
CA MET A 197 -13.02 7.41 8.81
C MET A 197 -12.71 6.26 7.85
N LEU A 198 -13.44 6.16 6.73
CA LEU A 198 -13.22 5.13 5.72
C LEU A 198 -11.89 5.31 5.00
N ALA A 199 -11.52 6.54 4.63
CA ALA A 199 -10.27 6.88 3.96
C ALA A 199 -9.05 6.54 4.84
N GLU A 200 -9.06 6.96 6.11
CA GLU A 200 -7.97 6.64 7.05
C GLU A 200 -7.90 5.14 7.35
N SER A 201 -9.06 4.48 7.50
CA SER A 201 -9.10 3.02 7.65
C SER A 201 -8.54 2.30 6.42
N HIS A 202 -8.87 2.79 5.22
CA HIS A 202 -8.33 2.28 3.96
C HIS A 202 -6.81 2.45 3.89
N GLN A 203 -6.27 3.59 4.32
CA GLN A 203 -4.83 3.81 4.38
C GLN A 203 -4.16 2.87 5.39
N LEU A 204 -4.72 2.74 6.60
CA LEU A 204 -4.20 1.88 7.66
C LEU A 204 -4.19 0.40 7.25
N VAL A 205 -5.26 -0.11 6.64
CA VAL A 205 -5.33 -1.50 6.15
C VAL A 205 -4.32 -1.74 5.04
N ALA A 206 -4.04 -0.75 4.19
CA ALA A 206 -2.98 -0.83 3.18
C ALA A 206 -1.60 -1.02 3.82
N MET A 207 -1.32 -0.30 4.92
CA MET A 207 -0.09 -0.44 5.68
C MET A 207 0.04 -1.84 6.28
N PHE A 208 -1.03 -2.38 6.87
CA PHE A 208 -1.04 -3.75 7.38
C PHE A 208 -0.86 -4.79 6.28
N LEU A 209 -1.43 -4.57 5.08
CA LEU A 209 -1.22 -5.44 3.93
C LEU A 209 0.26 -5.48 3.52
N LEU A 210 0.91 -4.31 3.45
CA LEU A 210 2.35 -4.22 3.17
C LEU A 210 3.19 -4.93 4.24
N MET A 211 2.85 -4.75 5.52
CA MET A 211 3.52 -5.45 6.61
C MET A 211 3.34 -6.97 6.50
N ALA A 212 2.13 -7.44 6.20
CA ALA A 212 1.84 -8.87 6.08
C ALA A 212 2.60 -9.51 4.91
N LEU A 213 2.71 -8.83 3.77
CA LEU A 213 3.55 -9.28 2.65
C LEU A 213 5.05 -9.25 3.00
N THR A 214 5.50 -8.23 3.74
CA THR A 214 6.89 -8.15 4.24
C THR A 214 7.22 -9.32 5.16
N VAL A 215 6.30 -9.73 6.04
CA VAL A 215 6.45 -10.94 6.86
C VAL A 215 6.58 -12.19 5.99
N GLN A 216 5.73 -12.34 4.96
CA GLN A 216 5.82 -13.48 4.05
C GLN A 216 7.14 -13.49 3.26
N LEU A 217 7.62 -12.32 2.82
CA LEU A 217 8.92 -12.18 2.17
C LEU A 217 10.06 -12.55 3.12
N TYR A 218 9.98 -12.20 4.40
CA TYR A 218 10.99 -12.59 5.39
C TYR A 218 11.02 -14.11 5.60
N LEU A 219 9.84 -14.74 5.70
CA LEU A 219 9.67 -16.16 5.93
C LEU A 219 10.04 -17.01 4.72
N VAL A 220 9.99 -16.48 3.51
CA VAL A 220 10.35 -17.19 2.27
C VAL A 220 11.58 -16.54 1.66
N ARG A 221 12.76 -17.15 1.76
CA ARG A 221 14.02 -16.61 1.22
C ARG A 221 14.45 -17.30 -0.07
N ALA A 222 15.35 -16.64 -0.81
CA ALA A 222 15.94 -17.24 -2.00
C ALA A 222 16.86 -18.45 -1.69
N GLN A 223 17.48 -18.47 -0.51
CA GLN A 223 18.40 -19.51 -0.02
C GLN A 223 18.19 -19.72 1.48
N LYS A 224 18.52 -20.91 2.00
CA LYS A 224 18.54 -21.16 3.45
C LYS A 224 19.70 -20.37 4.06
N ALA A 225 19.54 -19.87 5.29
CA ALA A 225 20.63 -19.21 5.98
C ALA A 225 21.79 -20.20 6.20
N GLY A 226 22.97 -19.92 5.63
CA GLY A 226 24.18 -20.74 5.78
C GLY A 226 24.56 -21.64 4.59
N SER A 227 23.95 -21.47 3.40
CA SER A 227 24.40 -22.07 2.14
C SER A 227 25.25 -21.11 1.33
#